data_AF-A0A838SIV6-F1
#
_entry.id   AF-A0A838SIV6-F1
#
_cell.length_a   1.000
_cell.length_b   1.000
_cell.length_c   1.000
_cell.angle_alpha   90.00
_cell.angle_beta   90.00
_cell.angle_gamma   90.00
#
_symmetry.space_group_name_H-M   'P 1'
#
loop_
_entity.id
_entity.type
_entity.pdbx_description
1 polymer ?
#
loop_
_entity_poly.entity_id
_entity_poly.type
_entity_poly.pdbx_seq_one_letter_code
_entity_poly.pdbx_strand_id
1 'polypeptide(L)'
;VDLLRKQVPDLKVRVVNVVNLMNLQPQSEDPRGLSDREFDTLFTTDKPVIFAFHGYPWLIHRLTYRRTNHKNIHVRGYKEEGTTTTPFDMVVLNDLDRYHLVADVIDRVPKLGYLAAYAKQAIRDKKIDHKTYIAKYGDDMPEIKDWKWPY
;
A
#
# COMPACT_ATOMS: atom_id res chain seq x y z
N VAL A 1 0.09 7.64 3.40
CA VAL A 1 -0.99 8.64 3.19
C VAL A 1 -0.49 10.08 3.20
N ASP A 2 0.41 10.47 4.10
CA ASP A 2 0.96 11.85 4.16
C ASP A 2 1.56 12.30 2.81
N LEU A 3 2.37 11.44 2.16
CA LEU A 3 2.91 11.73 0.82
C LEU A 3 1.83 12.01 -0.23
N LEU A 4 0.73 11.25 -0.22
CA LEU A 4 -0.37 11.47 -1.15
C LEU A 4 -1.04 12.83 -0.92
N ARG A 5 -1.24 13.22 0.34
CA ARG A 5 -1.81 14.53 0.69
C ARG A 5 -0.94 15.69 0.20
N LYS A 6 0.38 15.54 0.25
CA LYS A 6 1.35 16.56 -0.20
C LYS A 6 1.45 16.63 -1.73
N GLN A 7 1.53 15.48 -2.39
CA GLN A 7 1.78 15.39 -3.84
C GLN A 7 0.51 15.53 -4.67
N VAL A 8 -0.64 15.14 -4.11
CA VAL A 8 -1.93 15.08 -4.82
C VAL A 8 -3.06 15.50 -3.84
N PRO A 9 -3.13 16.78 -3.44
CA PRO A 9 -4.02 17.23 -2.37
C PRO A 9 -5.52 17.01 -2.65
N ASP A 10 -5.92 17.00 -3.91
CA ASP A 10 -7.31 16.76 -4.32
C ASP A 10 -7.73 15.28 -4.26
N LEU A 11 -6.77 14.36 -4.07
CA LEU A 11 -7.06 12.94 -3.96
C LEU A 11 -7.79 12.64 -2.65
N LYS A 12 -9.02 12.14 -2.76
CA LYS A 12 -9.75 11.62 -1.61
C LYS A 12 -9.29 10.19 -1.31
N VAL A 13 -8.78 9.99 -0.09
CA VAL A 13 -8.27 8.71 0.39
C VAL A 13 -9.07 8.28 1.62
N ARG A 14 -9.54 7.04 1.61
CA ARG A 14 -10.04 6.34 2.81
C ARG A 14 -8.95 5.42 3.31
N VAL A 15 -8.71 5.43 4.62
CA VAL A 15 -7.80 4.49 5.28
C VAL A 15 -8.64 3.47 6.04
N VAL A 16 -8.40 2.19 5.78
CA VAL A 16 -9.05 1.07 6.48
C VAL A 16 -7.94 0.25 7.12
N ASN A 17 -8.04 0.04 8.44
CA ASN A 17 -7.13 -0.84 9.17
C ASN A 17 -7.81 -2.20 9.37
N VAL A 18 -7.17 -3.29 8.93
CA VAL A 18 -7.70 -4.64 9.04
C VAL A 18 -6.95 -5.38 10.15
N VAL A 19 -7.64 -5.67 11.24
CA VAL A 19 -7.07 -6.39 12.40
C VAL A 19 -7.43 -7.88 12.34
N ASN A 20 -8.71 -8.20 12.22
CA ASN A 20 -9.16 -9.58 12.04
C ASN A 20 -9.26 -9.90 10.55
N LEU A 21 -8.35 -10.76 10.06
CA LEU A 21 -8.28 -11.11 8.64
C LEU A 21 -9.48 -11.94 8.17
N MET A 22 -10.08 -12.74 9.06
CA MET A 22 -11.21 -13.61 8.71
C MET A 22 -12.45 -12.81 8.35
N ASN A 23 -12.55 -11.55 8.80
CA ASN A 23 -13.62 -10.61 8.43
C ASN A 23 -13.67 -10.33 6.92
N LEU A 24 -12.58 -10.54 6.18
CA LEU A 24 -12.53 -10.31 4.74
C LEU A 24 -13.35 -11.35 3.95
N GLN A 25 -13.55 -12.56 4.48
CA GLN A 25 -14.30 -13.61 3.82
C GLN A 25 -15.81 -13.32 3.86
N PRO A 26 -16.58 -13.71 2.82
CA PRO A 26 -18.04 -13.61 2.87
C PRO A 26 -18.61 -14.54 3.96
N GLN A 27 -19.77 -14.17 4.51
CA GLN A 27 -20.45 -14.94 5.56
C GLN A 27 -20.80 -16.38 5.14
N SER A 28 -20.92 -16.63 3.83
CA SER A 28 -21.14 -17.98 3.28
C SER A 28 -19.93 -18.91 3.45
N GLU A 29 -18.71 -18.37 3.62
CA GLU A 29 -17.46 -19.13 3.78
C GLU A 29 -16.97 -19.15 5.23
N ASP A 30 -17.15 -18.05 5.97
CA ASP A 30 -16.87 -17.96 7.40
C ASP A 30 -17.98 -17.16 8.08
N PRO A 31 -18.70 -17.70 9.08
CA PRO A 31 -19.79 -17.00 9.75
C PRO A 31 -19.34 -15.72 10.49
N ARG A 32 -18.03 -15.55 10.74
CA ARG A 32 -17.44 -14.33 11.32
C ARG A 32 -17.08 -13.28 10.28
N GLY A 33 -17.20 -13.63 9.00
CA GLY A 33 -17.00 -12.74 7.87
C GLY A 33 -17.93 -11.52 7.91
N LEU A 34 -17.49 -10.41 7.32
CA LEU A 34 -18.37 -9.26 7.12
C LEU A 34 -19.48 -9.61 6.12
N SER A 35 -20.67 -9.04 6.31
CA SER A 35 -21.67 -9.04 5.25
C SER A 35 -21.14 -8.30 4.02
N ASP A 36 -21.65 -8.62 2.83
CA ASP A 36 -21.20 -7.95 1.59
C ASP A 36 -21.42 -6.43 1.65
N ARG A 37 -22.51 -5.99 2.27
CA ARG A 37 -22.80 -4.56 2.46
C ARG A 37 -21.76 -3.87 3.34
N GLU A 38 -21.32 -4.49 4.43
CA GLU A 38 -20.28 -3.92 5.31
C GLU A 38 -18.92 -3.91 4.61
N PHE A 39 -18.59 -4.97 3.88
CA PHE A 39 -17.38 -5.04 3.08
C PHE A 39 -17.36 -3.91 2.04
N ASP A 40 -18.44 -3.73 1.27
CA ASP A 40 -18.56 -2.70 0.24
C ASP A 40 -18.57 -1.29 0.86
N THR A 41 -19.11 -1.13 2.07
CA THR A 41 -19.03 0.15 2.79
C THR A 41 -17.59 0.53 3.09
N LEU A 42 -16.73 -0.44 3.45
CA LEU A 42 -15.32 -0.21 3.76
C LEU A 42 -14.46 -0.06 2.50
N PHE A 43 -14.55 -1.03 1.59
CA PHE A 43 -13.65 -1.18 0.43
C PHE A 43 -14.21 -0.61 -0.87
N THR A 44 -15.41 -0.02 -0.82
CA THR A 44 -16.16 0.48 -1.99
C THR A 44 -16.56 -0.63 -2.96
N THR A 45 -17.41 -0.33 -3.93
CA THR A 45 -17.81 -1.27 -4.98
C THR A 45 -17.00 -1.14 -6.26
N ASP A 46 -16.30 -0.02 -6.44
CA ASP A 46 -15.71 0.36 -7.73
C ASP A 46 -14.33 1.06 -7.66
N LYS A 47 -13.87 1.50 -6.48
CA LYS A 47 -12.61 2.26 -6.37
C LYS A 47 -11.40 1.33 -6.18
N PRO A 48 -10.20 1.71 -6.67
CA PRO A 48 -8.96 1.01 -6.39
C PRO A 48 -8.69 0.91 -4.88
N VAL A 49 -8.26 -0.28 -4.43
CA VAL A 49 -7.84 -0.56 -3.05
C VAL A 49 -6.37 -0.97 -3.08
N ILE A 50 -5.52 -0.17 -2.45
CA ILE A 50 -4.13 -0.55 -2.19
C ILE A 50 -4.06 -1.19 -0.81
N PHE A 51 -3.74 -2.48 -0.77
CA PHE A 51 -3.72 -3.28 0.45
C PHE A 51 -2.29 -3.62 0.82
N ALA A 52 -1.76 -3.02 1.90
CA ALA A 52 -0.47 -3.37 2.45
C ALA A 52 -0.64 -4.48 3.50
N PHE A 53 -0.01 -5.63 3.28
CA PHE A 53 -0.18 -6.83 4.08
C PHE A 53 1.17 -7.35 4.61
N HIS A 54 1.18 -7.86 5.84
CA HIS A 54 2.41 -8.34 6.49
C HIS A 54 2.86 -9.71 6.00
N GLY A 55 1.96 -10.51 5.41
CA GLY A 55 2.26 -11.83 4.86
C GLY A 55 2.20 -11.88 3.34
N TYR A 56 2.00 -13.06 2.79
CA TYR A 56 1.93 -13.27 1.34
C TYR A 56 0.66 -12.67 0.73
N PRO A 57 0.79 -11.84 -0.33
CA PRO A 57 -0.35 -11.20 -1.02
C PRO A 57 -1.47 -12.15 -1.46
N TRP A 58 -1.09 -13.37 -1.88
CA TRP A 58 -2.01 -14.41 -2.36
C TRP A 58 -3.13 -14.74 -1.37
N LEU A 59 -2.85 -14.66 -0.06
CA LEU A 59 -3.87 -14.93 0.95
C LEU A 59 -5.02 -13.92 0.86
N ILE A 60 -4.72 -12.62 0.71
CA ILE A 60 -5.74 -11.58 0.61
C ILE A 60 -6.61 -11.79 -0.63
N HIS A 61 -6.00 -12.13 -1.76
CA HIS A 61 -6.74 -12.45 -2.98
C HIS A 61 -7.65 -13.66 -2.78
N ARG A 62 -7.16 -14.73 -2.13
CA ARG A 62 -7.97 -15.90 -1.78
C ARG A 62 -9.12 -15.57 -0.83
N LEU A 63 -8.94 -14.70 0.15
CA LEU A 63 -9.99 -14.35 1.12
C LEU A 63 -11.04 -13.42 0.52
N THR A 64 -10.69 -12.66 -0.53
CA THR A 64 -11.56 -11.61 -1.10
C THR A 64 -12.11 -11.94 -2.48
N TYR A 65 -11.74 -13.07 -3.11
CA TYR A 65 -12.10 -13.37 -4.51
C TYR A 65 -13.61 -13.33 -4.85
N ARG A 66 -14.50 -13.53 -3.88
CA ARG A 66 -15.97 -13.43 -4.07
C ARG A 66 -16.57 -12.06 -3.77
N ARG A 67 -15.78 -11.10 -3.30
CA ARG A 67 -16.26 -9.76 -2.93
C ARG A 67 -16.49 -8.91 -4.18
N THR A 68 -17.46 -8.00 -4.12
CA THR A 68 -17.87 -7.13 -5.25
C THR A 68 -16.69 -6.44 -5.93
N ASN A 69 -15.79 -5.85 -5.13
CA ASN A 69 -14.69 -5.02 -5.63
C ASN A 69 -13.33 -5.75 -5.71
N HIS A 70 -13.29 -7.09 -5.64
CA HIS A 70 -12.05 -7.85 -5.51
C HIS A 70 -11.04 -7.59 -6.65
N LYS A 71 -11.52 -7.34 -7.87
CA LYS A 71 -10.69 -7.00 -9.05
C LYS A 71 -9.86 -5.73 -8.88
N ASN A 72 -10.29 -4.82 -7.99
CA ASN A 72 -9.62 -3.56 -7.70
C ASN A 72 -8.76 -3.64 -6.43
N ILE A 73 -8.66 -4.80 -5.78
CA ILE A 73 -7.80 -5.02 -4.63
C ILE A 73 -6.40 -5.36 -5.14
N HIS A 74 -5.46 -4.47 -4.89
CA HIS A 74 -4.05 -4.61 -5.24
C HIS A 74 -3.23 -4.75 -3.98
N VAL A 75 -2.68 -5.95 -3.80
CA VAL A 75 -2.05 -6.33 -2.54
C VAL A 75 -0.53 -6.26 -2.69
N ARG A 76 0.10 -5.54 -1.78
CA ARG A 76 1.54 -5.60 -1.53
C ARG A 76 1.77 -6.34 -0.23
N GLY A 77 2.81 -7.13 -0.17
CA GLY A 77 3.16 -7.93 1.00
C GLY A 77 4.48 -8.64 0.78
N TYR A 78 4.77 -9.61 1.63
CA TYR A 78 6.04 -10.33 1.58
C TYR A 78 6.20 -11.13 0.28
N LYS A 79 7.40 -11.03 -0.32
CA LYS A 79 7.78 -11.61 -1.61
C LYS A 79 8.96 -12.58 -1.54
N GLU A 80 9.37 -12.99 -0.34
CA GLU A 80 10.63 -13.73 -0.13
C GLU A 80 11.91 -12.93 -0.42
N GLU A 81 11.80 -11.60 -0.42
CA GLU A 81 12.95 -10.72 -0.61
C GLU A 81 13.43 -10.20 0.75
N GLY A 82 14.70 -10.43 1.05
CA GLY A 82 15.28 -10.04 2.33
C GLY A 82 16.74 -10.42 2.46
N THR A 83 17.47 -9.62 3.22
CA THR A 83 18.87 -9.88 3.59
C THR A 83 19.20 -9.11 4.86
N THR A 84 20.43 -9.20 5.37
CA THR A 84 20.91 -8.31 6.42
C THR A 84 20.97 -6.89 5.88
N THR A 85 19.97 -6.07 6.19
CA THR A 85 19.82 -4.68 5.75
C THR A 85 19.05 -3.85 6.78
N THR A 86 18.75 -2.59 6.47
CA THR A 86 18.03 -1.67 7.36
C THR A 86 16.52 -1.97 7.42
N PRO A 87 15.81 -1.56 8.49
CA PRO A 87 14.37 -1.80 8.61
C PRO A 87 13.53 -1.29 7.44
N PHE A 88 13.82 -0.09 6.93
CA PHE A 88 13.08 0.43 5.77
C PHE A 88 13.49 -0.28 4.48
N ASP A 89 14.76 -0.64 4.31
CA ASP A 89 15.19 -1.37 3.12
C ASP A 89 14.52 -2.75 3.01
N MET A 90 14.28 -3.43 4.14
CA MET A 90 13.50 -4.68 4.16
C MET A 90 12.09 -4.54 3.54
N VAL A 91 11.42 -3.41 3.73
CA VAL A 91 10.11 -3.16 3.08
C VAL A 91 10.25 -2.64 1.66
N VAL A 92 11.37 -1.98 1.31
CA VAL A 92 11.69 -1.60 -0.08
C VAL A 92 11.91 -2.83 -0.95
N LEU A 93 12.65 -3.83 -0.46
CA LEU A 93 12.90 -5.10 -1.16
C LEU A 93 11.61 -5.86 -1.50
N ASN A 94 10.55 -5.66 -0.71
CA ASN A 94 9.24 -6.30 -0.91
C ASN A 94 8.22 -5.41 -1.65
N ASP A 95 8.64 -4.26 -2.18
CA ASP A 95 7.76 -3.22 -2.75
C ASP A 95 6.62 -2.78 -1.81
N LEU A 96 6.83 -2.85 -0.49
CA LEU A 96 5.83 -2.55 0.53
C LEU A 96 6.04 -1.17 1.17
N ASP A 97 7.14 -0.50 0.83
CA ASP A 97 7.45 0.81 1.39
C ASP A 97 6.53 1.93 0.87
N ARG A 98 6.57 3.06 1.57
CA ARG A 98 5.71 4.22 1.32
C ARG A 98 5.82 4.79 -0.09
N TYR A 99 6.94 4.61 -0.79
CA TYR A 99 7.16 5.12 -2.14
C TYR A 99 6.47 4.22 -3.17
N HIS A 100 6.63 2.90 -3.07
CA HIS A 100 5.91 1.95 -3.92
C HIS A 100 4.40 2.06 -3.75
N LEU A 101 3.92 2.17 -2.51
CA LEU A 101 2.48 2.32 -2.25
C LEU A 101 1.91 3.61 -2.87
N VAL A 102 2.67 4.71 -2.89
CA VAL A 102 2.23 5.95 -3.55
C VAL A 102 2.22 5.78 -5.07
N ALA A 103 3.26 5.14 -5.64
CA ALA A 103 3.32 4.86 -7.06
C ALA A 103 2.12 4.01 -7.52
N ASP A 104 1.75 2.99 -6.74
CA ASP A 104 0.59 2.13 -7.02
C ASP A 104 -0.73 2.92 -7.06
N VAL A 105 -0.90 3.88 -6.16
CA VAL A 105 -2.08 4.76 -6.16
C VAL A 105 -2.10 5.61 -7.43
N ILE A 106 -0.97 6.21 -7.79
CA ILE A 106 -0.88 7.05 -8.99
C ILE A 106 -1.24 6.26 -10.25
N ASP A 107 -0.74 5.03 -10.38
CA ASP A 107 -0.98 4.18 -11.55
C ASP A 107 -2.44 3.75 -11.71
N ARG A 108 -3.20 3.72 -10.62
CA ARG A 108 -4.55 3.12 -10.60
C ARG A 108 -5.68 4.12 -10.52
N VAL A 109 -5.41 5.36 -10.12
CA VAL A 109 -6.43 6.40 -10.09
C VAL A 109 -6.45 7.09 -11.46
N PRO A 110 -7.52 6.92 -12.28
CA PRO A 110 -7.52 7.36 -13.68
C PRO A 110 -7.23 8.85 -13.86
N LYS A 111 -7.65 9.69 -12.90
CA LYS A 111 -7.47 11.14 -12.94
C LYS A 111 -6.02 11.59 -12.69
N LEU A 112 -5.13 10.70 -12.24
CA LEU A 112 -3.75 11.06 -11.87
C LEU A 112 -2.72 10.82 -12.99
N GLY A 113 -3.07 10.08 -14.05
CA GLY A 113 -2.11 9.56 -15.04
C GLY A 113 -1.04 10.56 -15.50
N TYR A 114 -1.43 11.67 -16.13
CA TYR A 114 -0.49 12.70 -16.60
C TYR A 114 -0.13 13.73 -15.53
N LEU A 115 -1.05 14.05 -14.62
CA LEU A 115 -0.85 15.05 -13.56
C LEU A 115 0.20 14.63 -12.54
N ALA A 116 0.42 13.32 -12.37
CA ALA A 116 1.33 12.78 -11.38
C ALA A 116 2.66 12.30 -11.97
N ALA A 117 3.01 12.69 -13.20
CA ALA A 117 4.31 12.38 -13.79
C ALA A 117 5.47 12.91 -12.91
N TYR A 118 5.36 14.14 -12.42
CA TYR A 118 6.32 14.73 -11.49
C TYR A 118 6.38 13.96 -10.16
N ALA A 119 5.22 13.57 -9.61
CA ALA A 119 5.17 12.78 -8.39
C ALA A 119 5.85 11.40 -8.57
N LYS A 120 5.66 10.74 -9.72
CA LYS A 120 6.36 9.50 -10.06
C LYS A 120 7.87 9.70 -10.16
N GLN A 121 8.32 10.78 -10.79
CA GLN A 121 9.74 11.08 -10.89
C GLN A 121 10.35 11.29 -9.50
N ALA A 122 9.74 12.13 -8.68
CA ALA A 122 10.18 12.36 -7.30
C ALA A 122 10.27 11.06 -6.47
N ILE A 123 9.32 10.14 -6.66
CA ILE A 123 9.35 8.81 -6.03
C ILE A 123 10.53 7.96 -6.51
N ARG A 124 10.84 7.98 -7.81
CA ARG A 124 11.99 7.25 -8.36
C ARG A 124 13.29 7.81 -7.83
N ASP A 125 13.42 9.13 -7.80
CA ASP A 125 14.60 9.81 -7.29
C ASP A 125 14.83 9.44 -5.82
N LYS A 126 13.75 9.43 -5.01
CA LYS A 126 13.81 9.01 -3.60
C LYS A 126 14.28 7.56 -3.39
N LYS A 127 13.93 6.65 -4.30
CA LYS A 127 14.43 5.27 -4.25
C LYS A 127 15.91 5.18 -4.60
N ILE A 128 16.39 6.01 -5.52
CA ILE A 128 17.81 6.10 -5.86
C ILE A 128 18.59 6.65 -4.66
N ASP A 129 18.12 7.74 -4.08
CA ASP A 129 18.69 8.35 -2.88
C ASP A 129 18.78 7.34 -1.73
N HIS A 130 17.70 6.59 -1.49
CA HIS A 130 17.66 5.51 -0.49
C HIS A 130 18.78 4.49 -0.70
N LYS A 131 18.90 3.94 -1.92
CA LYS A 131 19.91 2.94 -2.25
C LYS A 131 21.34 3.49 -2.05
N THR A 132 21.58 4.72 -2.46
CA THR A 132 22.88 5.38 -2.26
C THR A 132 23.17 5.63 -0.78
N TYR A 133 22.15 6.02 -0.01
CA TYR A 133 22.29 6.34 1.41
C TYR A 133 22.60 5.10 2.23
N ILE A 134 21.84 4.00 2.08
CA ILE A 134 22.09 2.76 2.84
C ILE A 134 23.47 2.18 2.53
N ALA A 135 23.92 2.24 1.27
CA ALA A 135 25.22 1.72 0.87
C ALA A 135 26.38 2.54 1.47
N LYS A 136 26.16 3.84 1.68
CA LYS A 136 27.17 4.76 2.21
C LYS A 136 27.20 4.78 3.73
N TYR A 137 26.05 4.70 4.39
CA TYR A 137 25.92 4.97 5.83
C TYR A 137 25.48 3.76 6.65
N GLY A 138 24.96 2.70 6.03
CA GLY A 138 24.46 1.51 6.74
C GLY A 138 23.25 1.77 7.63
N ASP A 139 22.51 2.86 7.37
CA ASP A 139 21.36 3.30 8.16
C ASP A 139 20.28 3.86 7.23
N ASP A 140 19.05 3.95 7.72
CA ASP A 140 17.94 4.52 6.95
C ASP A 140 18.07 6.05 6.84
N MET A 141 17.54 6.61 5.74
CA MET A 141 17.55 8.06 5.52
C MET A 141 16.86 8.80 6.70
N PRO A 142 17.35 9.98 7.13
CA PRO A 142 16.74 10.74 8.22
C PRO A 142 15.27 11.04 7.97
N GLU A 143 14.89 11.33 6.72
CA GLU A 143 13.48 11.57 6.35
C GLU A 143 12.56 10.35 6.55
N ILE A 144 13.12 9.15 6.66
CA ILE A 144 12.39 7.92 7.00
C ILE A 144 12.35 7.75 8.51
N LYS A 145 13.49 7.84 9.18
CA LYS A 145 13.64 7.61 10.63
C LYS A 145 12.90 8.65 11.47
N ASP A 146 13.01 9.91 11.07
CA ASP A 146 12.49 11.05 11.81
C ASP A 146 11.07 11.43 11.38
N TRP A 147 10.48 10.68 10.43
CA TRP A 147 9.13 10.96 9.98
C TRP A 147 8.12 10.74 11.10
N LYS A 148 7.28 11.77 11.31
CA LYS A 148 6.13 11.71 12.20
C LYS A 148 4.87 12.05 11.44
N TRP A 149 3.76 11.43 11.83
CA TRP A 149 2.46 11.78 11.29
C TRP A 149 2.10 13.23 11.68
N PRO A 150 1.89 14.14 10.72
CA PRO A 150 1.83 15.58 11.02
C PRO A 150 0.39 16.10 11.23
N TYR A 151 -0.60 15.22 11.42
CA TYR A 151 -2.03 15.60 11.54
C TYR A 151 -2.67 15.04 12.80
#